data_AF-A0A7S3C7M4-F1
#
_entry.id   AF-A0A7S3C7M4-F1
#
_cell.length_a   1.000
_cell.length_b   1.000
_cell.length_c   1.000
_cell.angle_alpha   90.00
_cell.angle_beta   90.00
_cell.angle_gamma   90.00
#
_symmetry.space_group_name_H-M   'P 1'
#
loop_
_entity.id
_entity.type
_entity.pdbx_description
1 polymer ?
#
loop_
_entity_poly.entity_id
_entity_poly.type
_entity_poly.pdbx_seq_one_letter_code
_entity_poly.pdbx_strand_id
1 'polypeptide(L)'
;IETPLVPVLAEMEGAGVPFNSAIYKEAIPQLKQRVDYLVQKAYEKASVVKTLQGDPKPFSFDLSSHSAVQHVLFEIHKLPPPPGSESSRRGGVRGFSTRKEVLEQLSSIHPLPGIILEYRQLSKLLNTMEGNLPEYERWTTTQSQVRVTNTEGEVVPVKMTRIKGTFLQTTSETGRVQMDEPNLQCVPNPREVKVKSQSQEGAEG
;
A
#
# COMPACT_ATOMS: atom_id res chain seq x y z
N ILE A 1 -19.01 -31.90 1.72
CA ILE A 1 -17.66 -31.27 1.83
C ILE A 1 -17.64 -30.21 2.93
N GLU A 2 -18.75 -29.51 3.17
CA GLU A 2 -18.82 -28.44 4.18
C GLU A 2 -18.59 -28.90 5.63
N THR A 3 -19.29 -29.95 6.09
CA THR A 3 -19.25 -30.44 7.48
C THR A 3 -17.86 -30.85 8.01
N PRO A 4 -16.99 -31.55 7.27
CA PRO A 4 -15.65 -31.89 7.77
C PRO A 4 -14.70 -30.69 7.88
N LEU A 5 -15.03 -29.54 7.28
CA LEU A 5 -14.21 -28.32 7.38
C LEU A 5 -14.42 -27.58 8.71
N VAL A 6 -15.59 -27.73 9.31
CA VAL A 6 -15.96 -27.10 10.60
C VAL A 6 -14.92 -27.32 11.71
N PRO A 7 -14.48 -28.55 12.03
CA PRO A 7 -13.48 -28.75 13.10
C PRO A 7 -12.13 -28.10 12.76
N VAL A 8 -11.76 -28.03 11.48
CA VAL A 8 -10.51 -27.39 11.04
C VAL A 8 -10.57 -25.88 11.24
N LEU A 9 -11.69 -25.25 10.86
CA LEU A 9 -11.88 -23.81 11.07
C LEU A 9 -11.90 -23.47 12.57
N ALA A 10 -12.58 -24.27 13.39
CA ALA A 10 -12.57 -24.08 14.84
C ALA A 10 -11.16 -24.20 15.45
N GLU A 11 -10.34 -25.13 14.98
CA GLU A 11 -8.94 -25.24 15.40
C GLU A 11 -8.11 -24.03 14.94
N MET A 12 -8.33 -23.54 13.71
CA MET A 12 -7.66 -22.34 13.18
C MET A 12 -8.01 -21.08 13.99
N GLU A 13 -9.28 -20.89 14.36
CA GLU A 13 -9.72 -19.81 15.26
C GLU A 13 -9.05 -19.96 16.63
N GLY A 14 -9.11 -21.17 17.19
CA GLY A 14 -8.48 -21.53 18.47
C GLY A 14 -6.96 -21.37 18.50
N ALA A 15 -6.28 -21.52 17.36
CA ALA A 15 -4.85 -21.29 17.19
C ALA A 15 -4.51 -19.81 16.95
N GLY A 16 -5.20 -19.13 16.04
CA GLY A 16 -4.99 -17.72 15.69
C GLY A 16 -3.64 -17.43 15.02
N VAL A 17 -3.48 -16.21 14.52
CA VAL A 17 -2.31 -15.80 13.72
C VAL A 17 -1.35 -14.96 14.56
N PRO A 18 -0.04 -15.29 14.62
CA PRO A 18 0.95 -14.45 15.30
C PRO A 18 0.95 -13.00 14.81
N PHE A 19 1.04 -12.07 15.75
CA PHE A 19 1.02 -10.64 15.47
C PHE A 19 2.01 -9.89 16.33
N ASN A 20 2.71 -8.94 15.71
CA ASN A 20 3.64 -8.05 16.39
C ASN A 20 3.34 -6.60 16.03
N SER A 21 2.67 -5.89 16.96
CA SER A 21 2.32 -4.48 16.76
C SER A 21 3.53 -3.55 16.76
N ALA A 22 4.67 -3.95 17.31
CA ALA A 22 5.87 -3.13 17.31
C ALA A 22 6.38 -2.86 15.89
N ILE A 23 6.29 -3.87 15.00
CA ILE A 23 6.68 -3.73 13.58
C ILE A 23 5.85 -2.64 12.91
N TYR A 24 4.54 -2.60 13.16
CA TYR A 24 3.66 -1.57 12.61
C TYR A 24 4.02 -0.18 13.17
N LYS A 25 4.20 -0.08 14.49
CA LYS A 25 4.52 1.18 15.18
C LYS A 25 5.86 1.76 14.74
N GLU A 26 6.82 0.92 14.37
CA GLU A 26 8.10 1.34 13.83
C GLU A 26 8.02 1.71 12.33
N ALA A 27 7.30 0.92 11.52
CA ALA A 27 7.24 1.10 10.07
C ALA A 27 6.36 2.28 9.63
N ILE A 28 5.24 2.53 10.32
CA ILE A 28 4.28 3.60 9.96
C ILE A 28 4.97 4.99 9.91
N PRO A 29 5.75 5.41 10.93
CA PRO A 29 6.49 6.68 10.86
C PRO A 29 7.48 6.76 9.69
N GLN A 30 8.19 5.67 9.40
CA GLN A 30 9.16 5.64 8.28
C GLN A 30 8.45 5.78 6.93
N LEU A 31 7.32 5.09 6.76
CA LEU A 31 6.48 5.21 5.57
C LEU A 31 5.92 6.62 5.41
N LYS A 32 5.44 7.25 6.48
CA LYS A 32 4.98 8.66 6.46
C LYS A 32 6.07 9.60 5.97
N GLN A 33 7.27 9.51 6.54
CA GLN A 33 8.41 10.32 6.13
C GLN A 33 8.76 10.13 4.64
N ARG A 34 8.73 8.88 4.15
CA ARG A 34 8.99 8.60 2.73
C ARG A 34 7.88 9.16 1.83
N VAL A 35 6.61 9.02 2.23
CA VAL A 35 5.46 9.57 1.49
C VAL A 35 5.56 11.10 1.41
N ASP A 36 5.85 11.79 2.52
CA ASP A 36 6.00 13.24 2.56
C ASP A 36 7.16 13.71 1.67
N TYR A 37 8.28 13.00 1.71
CA TYR A 37 9.42 13.25 0.82
C TYR A 37 9.04 13.11 -0.67
N LEU A 38 8.30 12.06 -1.03
CA LEU A 38 7.86 11.86 -2.43
C LEU A 38 6.91 12.96 -2.89
N VAL A 39 6.05 13.47 -2.00
CA VAL A 39 5.18 14.61 -2.29
C VAL A 39 6.00 15.86 -2.61
N GLN A 40 7.00 16.18 -1.78
CA GLN A 40 7.89 17.32 -2.02
C GLN A 40 8.66 17.17 -3.34
N LYS A 41 9.26 15.99 -3.57
CA LYS A 41 10.00 15.66 -4.80
C LYS A 41 9.10 15.77 -6.04
N ALA A 42 7.84 15.35 -5.95
CA ALA A 42 6.89 15.48 -7.04
C ALA A 42 6.56 16.95 -7.34
N TYR A 43 6.36 17.79 -6.31
CA TYR A 43 6.14 19.22 -6.48
C TYR A 43 7.34 19.93 -7.10
N GLU A 44 8.56 19.58 -6.70
CA GLU A 44 9.78 20.10 -7.34
C GLU A 44 9.86 19.73 -8.82
N LYS A 45 9.68 18.45 -9.16
CA LYS A 45 9.74 18.01 -10.56
C LYS A 45 8.59 18.57 -11.40
N ALA A 46 7.46 18.90 -10.78
CA ALA A 46 6.34 19.51 -11.46
C ALA A 46 6.46 21.03 -11.60
N SER A 47 7.08 21.71 -10.63
CA SER A 47 7.23 23.17 -10.63
C SER A 47 8.28 23.67 -11.63
N VAL A 48 9.30 22.88 -11.97
CA VAL A 48 10.33 23.20 -12.97
C VAL A 48 9.72 23.74 -14.28
N VAL A 49 8.58 23.18 -14.72
CA VAL A 49 7.90 23.63 -15.95
C VAL A 49 7.13 24.93 -15.76
N LYS A 50 6.52 25.15 -14.58
CA LYS A 50 5.77 26.39 -14.29
C LYS A 50 6.66 27.60 -14.03
N THR A 51 7.85 27.42 -13.47
CA THR A 51 8.80 28.53 -13.27
C THR A 51 9.26 29.13 -14.60
N LEU A 52 9.35 28.33 -15.67
CA LEU A 52 9.62 28.82 -17.02
C LEU A 52 8.47 29.69 -17.58
N GLN A 53 7.25 29.57 -17.02
CA GLN A 53 6.06 30.34 -17.40
C GLN A 53 5.76 31.54 -16.47
N GLY A 54 6.62 31.82 -15.50
CA GLY A 54 6.59 33.09 -14.74
C GLY A 54 5.66 33.16 -13.53
N ASP A 55 5.08 32.05 -13.08
CA ASP A 55 4.23 32.04 -11.88
C ASP A 55 5.05 31.87 -10.58
N PRO A 56 4.94 32.78 -9.59
CA PRO A 56 5.74 32.75 -8.36
C PRO A 56 5.21 31.80 -7.27
N LYS A 57 4.15 31.02 -7.54
CA LYS A 57 3.55 30.12 -6.53
C LYS A 57 4.13 28.70 -6.60
N PRO A 58 4.43 28.05 -5.46
CA PRO A 58 4.76 26.64 -5.44
C PRO A 58 3.60 25.83 -6.00
N PHE A 59 3.89 25.01 -6.99
CA PHE A 59 2.91 24.17 -7.66
C PHE A 59 2.54 22.98 -6.76
N SER A 60 1.28 22.88 -6.35
CA SER A 60 0.75 21.77 -5.57
C SER A 60 -0.48 21.16 -6.22
N PHE A 61 -0.64 19.84 -6.06
CA PHE A 61 -1.78 19.09 -6.56
C PHE A 61 -1.90 17.78 -5.77
N ASP A 62 -3.07 17.16 -5.80
CA ASP A 62 -3.29 15.87 -5.13
C ASP A 62 -2.73 14.70 -5.98
N LEU A 63 -1.66 14.06 -5.50
CA LEU A 63 -1.03 12.91 -6.17
C LEU A 63 -1.90 11.65 -6.16
N SER A 64 -2.87 11.56 -5.23
CA SER A 64 -3.83 10.44 -5.15
C SER A 64 -4.95 10.59 -6.20
N SER A 65 -5.26 11.84 -6.59
CA SER A 65 -6.31 12.13 -7.56
C SER A 65 -5.85 11.87 -9.00
N HIS A 66 -6.56 10.96 -9.67
CA HIS A 66 -6.29 10.62 -11.07
C HIS A 66 -6.50 11.84 -12.00
N SER A 67 -7.49 12.68 -11.71
CA SER A 67 -7.79 13.87 -12.52
C SER A 67 -6.71 14.94 -12.39
N ALA A 68 -6.22 15.17 -11.16
CA ALA A 68 -5.17 16.15 -10.91
C ALA A 68 -3.86 15.71 -11.59
N VAL A 69 -3.44 14.45 -11.37
CA VAL A 69 -2.26 13.88 -12.03
C VAL A 69 -2.36 13.95 -13.55
N GLN A 70 -3.53 13.62 -14.12
CA GLN A 70 -3.74 13.69 -15.57
C GLN A 70 -3.53 15.11 -16.09
N HIS A 71 -4.12 16.11 -15.43
CA HIS A 71 -3.95 17.52 -15.80
C HIS A 71 -2.46 17.93 -15.76
N VAL A 72 -1.74 17.56 -14.69
CA VAL A 72 -0.31 17.85 -14.58
C VAL A 72 0.50 17.20 -15.70
N LEU A 73 0.33 15.91 -15.95
CA LEU A 73 1.17 15.18 -16.91
C LEU A 73 0.90 15.60 -18.36
N PHE A 74 -0.36 15.79 -18.75
CA PHE A 74 -0.72 15.95 -20.16
C PHE A 74 -1.04 17.39 -20.56
N GLU A 75 -1.55 18.23 -19.67
CA GLU A 75 -1.88 19.63 -20.00
C GLU A 75 -0.71 20.56 -19.65
N ILE A 76 -0.09 20.37 -18.48
CA ILE A 76 1.03 21.22 -18.03
C ILE A 76 2.36 20.74 -18.61
N HIS A 77 2.73 19.48 -18.35
CA HIS A 77 4.00 18.91 -18.83
C HIS A 77 3.96 18.45 -20.29
N LYS A 78 2.76 18.38 -20.89
CA LYS A 78 2.54 17.99 -22.29
C LYS A 78 3.26 16.69 -22.68
N LEU A 79 3.30 15.72 -21.77
CA LEU A 79 3.92 14.43 -22.05
C LEU A 79 3.14 13.70 -23.14
N PRO A 80 3.81 12.98 -24.06
CA PRO A 80 3.13 12.23 -25.10
C PRO A 80 2.35 11.07 -24.45
N PRO A 81 1.02 10.98 -24.65
CA PRO A 81 0.24 9.88 -24.11
C PRO A 81 0.64 8.57 -24.80
N PRO A 82 0.89 7.48 -24.04
CA PRO A 82 1.19 6.20 -24.66
C PRO A 82 0.01 5.66 -25.46
N PRO A 83 0.25 4.83 -26.49
CA PRO A 83 -0.82 4.23 -27.29
C PRO A 83 -1.78 3.41 -26.40
N GLY A 84 -3.08 3.57 -26.60
CA GLY A 84 -4.11 2.89 -25.80
C GLY A 84 -4.33 3.47 -24.39
N SER A 85 -3.67 4.58 -24.03
CA SER A 85 -3.90 5.27 -22.76
C SER A 85 -5.17 6.12 -22.73
N GLU A 86 -5.92 6.19 -23.83
CA GLU A 86 -7.20 6.90 -23.89
C GLU A 86 -8.19 6.33 -22.86
N SER A 87 -8.75 7.21 -22.06
CA SER A 87 -9.77 6.89 -21.06
C SER A 87 -10.97 7.79 -21.27
N SER A 88 -12.16 7.20 -21.35
CA SER A 88 -13.40 7.96 -21.28
C SER A 88 -13.65 8.41 -19.84
N ARG A 89 -13.91 9.70 -19.61
CA ARG A 89 -14.50 10.17 -18.34
C ARG A 89 -16.02 10.08 -18.41
N ARG A 90 -16.67 9.95 -17.25
CA ARG A 90 -18.13 10.15 -17.13
C ARG A 90 -18.50 11.51 -17.77
N GLY A 91 -19.41 11.49 -18.73
CA GLY A 91 -19.80 12.69 -19.51
C GLY A 91 -19.12 12.85 -20.87
N GLY A 92 -18.38 11.85 -21.37
CA GLY A 92 -17.90 11.83 -22.77
C GLY A 92 -16.62 12.62 -23.05
N VAL A 93 -16.01 13.22 -22.02
CA VAL A 93 -14.72 13.91 -22.16
C VAL A 93 -13.59 12.87 -22.30
N ARG A 94 -12.88 12.92 -23.43
CA ARG A 94 -11.67 12.10 -23.64
C ARG A 94 -10.56 12.61 -22.71
N GLY A 95 -10.01 11.71 -21.91
CA GLY A 95 -8.84 11.93 -21.08
C GLY A 95 -7.81 10.83 -21.28
N PHE A 96 -6.72 10.90 -20.53
CA PHE A 96 -5.69 9.87 -20.52
C PHE A 96 -5.65 9.18 -19.15
N SER A 97 -5.47 7.87 -19.19
CA SER A 97 -5.37 7.02 -18.01
C SER A 97 -4.10 7.35 -17.22
N THR A 98 -4.19 7.32 -15.90
CA THR A 98 -3.03 7.39 -14.99
C THR A 98 -2.86 6.08 -14.22
N ARG A 99 -3.24 4.96 -14.85
CA ARG A 99 -3.01 3.61 -14.31
C ARG A 99 -1.52 3.28 -14.24
N LYS A 100 -1.20 2.25 -13.46
CA LYS A 100 0.17 1.80 -13.22
C LYS A 100 0.98 1.64 -14.52
N GLU A 101 0.45 0.86 -15.46
CA GLU A 101 1.11 0.58 -16.75
C GLU A 101 1.42 1.85 -17.57
N VAL A 102 0.50 2.83 -17.58
CA VAL A 102 0.68 4.09 -18.31
C VAL A 102 1.75 4.95 -17.66
N LEU A 103 1.73 5.05 -16.33
CA LEU A 103 2.76 5.81 -15.60
C LEU A 103 4.14 5.14 -15.71
N GLU A 104 4.20 3.81 -15.78
CA GLU A 104 5.46 3.07 -15.96
C GLU A 104 6.07 3.39 -17.33
N GLN A 105 5.26 3.41 -18.40
CA GLN A 105 5.72 3.82 -19.73
C GLN A 105 6.19 5.28 -19.74
N LEU A 106 5.42 6.19 -19.12
CA LEU A 106 5.78 7.61 -19.03
C LEU A 106 7.02 7.87 -18.16
N SER A 107 7.36 6.97 -17.24
CA SER A 107 8.54 7.10 -16.38
C SER A 107 9.86 7.08 -17.16
N SER A 108 9.87 6.48 -18.35
CA SER A 108 11.02 6.50 -19.26
C SER A 108 11.26 7.87 -19.90
N ILE A 109 10.22 8.73 -19.93
CA ILE A 109 10.25 10.04 -20.57
C ILE A 109 10.46 11.15 -19.54
N HIS A 110 9.83 11.01 -18.36
CA HIS A 110 9.87 12.02 -17.32
C HIS A 110 9.91 11.38 -15.93
N PRO A 111 10.67 11.93 -14.96
CA PRO A 111 10.81 11.33 -13.63
C PRO A 111 9.52 11.39 -12.78
N LEU A 112 8.64 12.38 -13.03
CA LEU A 112 7.40 12.61 -12.25
C LEU A 112 6.45 11.38 -12.21
N PRO A 113 6.10 10.72 -13.34
CA PRO A 113 5.32 9.49 -13.32
C PRO A 113 5.85 8.40 -12.38
N GLY A 114 7.18 8.20 -12.34
CA GLY A 114 7.83 7.23 -11.45
C GLY A 114 7.65 7.58 -9.96
N ILE A 115 7.78 8.87 -9.62
CA ILE A 115 7.56 9.36 -8.26
C ILE A 115 6.09 9.16 -7.85
N ILE A 116 5.14 9.45 -8.74
CA ILE A 116 3.70 9.28 -8.47
C ILE A 116 3.34 7.80 -8.27
N LEU A 117 3.94 6.90 -9.04
CA LEU A 117 3.78 5.46 -8.86
C LEU A 117 4.22 5.01 -7.46
N GLU A 118 5.43 5.40 -7.06
CA GLU A 118 5.98 5.05 -5.75
C GLU A 118 5.10 5.65 -4.63
N TYR A 119 4.71 6.93 -4.76
CA TYR A 119 3.81 7.57 -3.81
C TYR A 119 2.51 6.79 -3.65
N ARG A 120 1.80 6.47 -4.73
CA ARG A 120 0.50 5.78 -4.66
C ARG A 120 0.62 4.40 -4.01
N GLN A 121 1.71 3.70 -4.28
CA GLN A 121 1.98 2.39 -3.70
C GLN A 121 2.24 2.48 -2.19
N LEU A 122 3.12 3.40 -1.77
CA LEU A 122 3.44 3.59 -0.35
C LEU A 122 2.29 4.21 0.44
N SER A 123 1.55 5.15 -0.13
CA SER A 123 0.35 5.72 0.50
C SER A 123 -0.75 4.66 0.69
N LYS A 124 -0.95 3.76 -0.28
CA LYS A 124 -1.88 2.64 -0.10
C LYS A 124 -1.44 1.73 1.05
N LEU A 125 -0.16 1.37 1.10
CA LEU A 125 0.40 0.56 2.17
C LEU A 125 0.22 1.24 3.53
N LEU A 126 0.61 2.51 3.63
CA LEU A 126 0.49 3.30 4.85
C LEU A 126 -0.96 3.33 5.34
N ASN A 127 -1.91 3.71 4.48
CA ASN A 127 -3.33 3.75 4.83
C ASN A 127 -3.84 2.38 5.30
N THR A 128 -3.40 1.29 4.65
CA THR A 128 -3.77 -0.08 5.05
C THR A 128 -3.20 -0.42 6.42
N MET A 129 -1.93 -0.09 6.67
CA MET A 129 -1.29 -0.37 7.96
C MET A 129 -1.89 0.45 9.09
N GLU A 130 -2.18 1.72 8.87
CA GLU A 130 -2.82 2.60 9.86
C GLU A 130 -4.26 2.20 10.14
N GLY A 131 -5.02 1.82 9.10
CA GLY A 131 -6.40 1.37 9.24
C GLY A 131 -6.50 0.03 9.97
N ASN A 132 -5.62 -0.91 9.65
CA ASN A 132 -5.68 -2.27 10.20
C ASN A 132 -5.12 -2.38 11.62
N LEU A 133 -4.13 -1.57 12.00
CA LEU A 133 -3.44 -1.70 13.29
C LEU A 133 -4.40 -1.64 14.50
N PRO A 134 -5.34 -0.67 14.61
CA PRO A 134 -6.28 -0.63 15.73
C PRO A 134 -7.20 -1.85 15.76
N GLU A 135 -7.64 -2.32 14.59
CA GLU A 135 -8.51 -3.49 14.48
C GLU A 135 -7.76 -4.76 14.92
N TYR A 136 -6.52 -4.92 14.47
CA TYR A 136 -5.68 -6.04 14.87
C TYR A 136 -5.40 -6.02 16.37
N GLU A 137 -5.04 -4.87 16.95
CA GLU A 137 -4.84 -4.75 18.40
C GLU A 137 -6.12 -5.10 19.18
N ARG A 138 -7.30 -4.70 18.71
CA ARG A 138 -8.60 -5.03 19.32
C ARG A 138 -8.85 -6.54 19.39
N TRP A 139 -8.49 -7.27 18.35
CA TRP A 139 -8.72 -8.72 18.23
C TRP A 139 -7.54 -9.58 18.66
N THR A 140 -6.60 -9.00 19.40
CA THR A 140 -5.45 -9.73 19.90
C THR A 140 -5.67 -10.34 21.28
N THR A 141 -5.17 -11.56 21.45
CA THR A 141 -5.01 -12.19 22.75
C THR A 141 -3.54 -12.46 23.02
N THR A 142 -3.08 -12.23 24.25
CA THR A 142 -1.70 -12.50 24.65
C THR A 142 -1.64 -13.89 25.28
N GLN A 143 -1.02 -14.83 24.57
CA GLN A 143 -0.72 -16.14 25.12
C GLN A 143 0.60 -16.08 25.88
N SER A 144 0.50 -16.18 27.20
CA SER A 144 1.68 -16.37 28.05
C SER A 144 2.12 -17.83 27.93
N GLN A 145 3.42 -18.07 27.73
CA GLN A 145 4.05 -19.40 27.66
C GLN A 145 3.92 -20.17 26.33
N VAL A 146 4.04 -19.49 25.18
CA VAL A 146 4.28 -20.21 23.92
C VAL A 146 5.70 -20.76 23.93
N ARG A 147 5.85 -22.08 23.82
CA ARG A 147 7.15 -22.76 23.71
C ARG A 147 7.65 -22.67 22.28
N VAL A 148 8.74 -21.94 22.06
CA VAL A 148 9.37 -21.81 20.74
C VAL A 148 10.76 -22.43 20.83
N THR A 149 11.14 -23.23 19.84
CA THR A 149 12.51 -23.75 19.70
C THR A 149 13.36 -22.71 18.99
N ASN A 150 14.46 -22.27 19.61
CA ASN A 150 15.44 -21.42 18.94
C ASN A 150 16.25 -22.23 17.89
N THR A 151 17.11 -21.56 17.15
CA THR A 151 18.02 -22.17 16.16
C THR A 151 19.02 -23.17 16.78
N GLU A 152 19.19 -23.13 18.09
CA GLU A 152 20.10 -23.99 18.87
C GLU A 152 19.37 -25.19 19.51
N GLY A 153 18.06 -25.33 19.28
CA GLY A 153 17.24 -26.43 19.79
C GLY A 153 16.68 -26.25 21.21
N GLU A 154 16.93 -25.11 21.86
CA GLU A 154 16.42 -24.80 23.19
C GLU A 154 14.97 -24.30 23.13
N VAL A 155 14.14 -24.80 24.05
CA VAL A 155 12.73 -24.39 24.17
C VAL A 155 12.62 -23.21 25.12
N VAL A 156 12.38 -22.02 24.56
CA VAL A 156 12.25 -20.79 25.34
C VAL A 156 10.77 -20.40 25.43
N PRO A 157 10.25 -20.10 26.64
CA PRO A 157 8.91 -19.55 26.78
C PRO A 157 8.89 -18.09 26.31
N VAL A 158 8.08 -17.79 25.30
CA VAL A 158 7.91 -16.44 24.77
C VAL A 158 6.46 -15.99 24.96
N LYS A 159 6.25 -14.71 25.26
CA LYS A 159 4.93 -14.09 25.19
C LYS A 159 4.62 -13.81 23.73
N MET A 160 3.58 -14.44 23.20
CA MET A 160 3.18 -14.27 21.80
C MET A 160 1.80 -13.64 21.76
N THR A 161 1.70 -12.51 21.07
CA THR A 161 0.41 -11.90 20.74
C THR A 161 -0.12 -12.56 19.47
N ARG A 162 -1.40 -12.94 19.49
CA ARG A 162 -2.07 -13.56 18.34
C ARG A 162 -3.38 -12.86 18.03
N ILE A 163 -3.65 -12.65 16.75
CA ILE A 163 -4.94 -12.20 16.24
C ILE A 163 -5.88 -13.41 16.19
N LYS A 164 -7.10 -13.20 16.67
CA LYS A 164 -8.21 -14.15 16.62
C LYS A 164 -9.31 -13.52 15.77
N GLY A 165 -9.76 -14.23 14.76
CA GLY A 165 -10.96 -13.85 14.01
C GLY A 165 -11.77 -15.09 13.68
N THR A 166 -12.92 -14.87 13.06
CA THR A 166 -13.93 -15.90 12.82
C THR A 166 -13.98 -16.23 11.33
N PHE A 167 -14.10 -17.51 10.98
CA PHE A 167 -14.26 -17.94 9.59
C PHE A 167 -15.73 -18.12 9.22
N LEU A 168 -16.14 -17.44 8.17
CA LEU A 168 -17.48 -17.49 7.60
C LEU A 168 -17.47 -18.35 6.34
N GLN A 169 -18.16 -19.49 6.40
CA GLN A 169 -18.20 -20.46 5.30
C GLN A 169 -19.37 -20.22 4.32
N THR A 170 -20.49 -19.70 4.81
CA THR A 170 -21.75 -19.61 4.04
C THR A 170 -22.02 -18.23 3.43
N THR A 171 -21.09 -17.27 3.57
CA THR A 171 -21.33 -15.88 3.17
C THR A 171 -21.00 -15.60 1.72
N SER A 172 -20.16 -16.39 1.06
CA SER A 172 -19.82 -16.17 -0.34
C SER A 172 -20.61 -17.06 -1.28
N GLU A 173 -21.18 -16.47 -2.33
CA GLU A 173 -21.91 -17.19 -3.40
C GLU A 173 -21.02 -18.20 -4.14
N THR A 174 -19.70 -17.99 -4.08
CA THR A 174 -18.70 -18.84 -4.76
C THR A 174 -18.20 -20.02 -3.92
N GLY A 175 -18.63 -20.15 -2.66
CA GLY A 175 -18.16 -21.19 -1.74
C GLY A 175 -16.75 -20.96 -1.16
N ARG A 176 -16.22 -19.74 -1.27
CA ARG A 176 -14.98 -19.30 -0.58
C ARG A 176 -15.25 -19.04 0.90
N VAL A 177 -14.29 -19.40 1.74
CA VAL A 177 -14.28 -19.05 3.16
C VAL A 177 -13.71 -17.64 3.34
N GLN A 178 -14.40 -16.82 4.12
CA GLN A 178 -13.95 -15.48 4.48
C GLN A 178 -13.54 -15.42 5.95
N MET A 179 -12.53 -14.64 6.29
CA MET A 179 -12.22 -14.31 7.68
C MET A 179 -12.83 -12.95 8.01
N ASP A 180 -13.56 -12.88 9.12
CA ASP A 180 -14.17 -11.66 9.64
C ASP A 180 -13.63 -11.36 11.04
N GLU A 181 -13.61 -10.07 11.38
CA GLU A 181 -13.25 -9.58 12.71
C GLU A 181 -11.92 -10.14 13.29
N PRO A 182 -10.73 -9.85 12.71
CA PRO A 182 -10.48 -8.94 11.60
C PRO A 182 -10.20 -9.67 10.28
N ASN A 183 -10.37 -8.97 9.16
CA ASN A 183 -10.08 -9.54 7.85
C ASN A 183 -8.57 -9.55 7.53
N LEU A 184 -7.95 -10.73 7.66
CA LEU A 184 -6.54 -10.94 7.30
C LEU A 184 -6.31 -11.35 5.83
N GLN A 185 -7.37 -11.44 5.02
CA GLN A 185 -7.28 -11.82 3.61
C GLN A 185 -6.92 -10.62 2.71
N CYS A 186 -7.04 -9.40 3.22
CA CYS A 186 -6.77 -8.16 2.51
C CYS A 186 -5.40 -7.52 2.84
N VAL A 187 -4.46 -8.29 3.41
CA VAL A 187 -3.12 -7.79 3.75
C VAL A 187 -2.30 -7.51 2.47
N PRO A 188 -1.61 -6.36 2.35
CA PRO A 188 -0.82 -6.02 1.17
C PRO A 188 0.28 -7.05 0.87
N ASN A 189 0.49 -7.35 -0.42
CA ASN A 189 1.51 -8.30 -0.86
C ASN A 189 2.92 -7.68 -0.77
N PRO A 190 3.89 -8.29 -0.06
CA PRO A 190 5.25 -7.78 0.06
C PRO A 190 5.97 -7.56 -1.27
N ARG A 191 5.67 -8.36 -2.30
CA ARG A 191 6.30 -8.26 -3.63
C ARG A 191 6.00 -6.94 -4.33
N GLU A 192 4.92 -6.28 -3.94
CA GLU A 192 4.52 -5.01 -4.53
C GLU A 192 5.24 -3.83 -3.90
N VAL A 193 5.91 -3.97 -2.74
CA VAL A 193 6.44 -2.83 -1.98
C VAL A 193 7.97 -2.87 -1.93
N LYS A 194 8.62 -2.08 -2.79
CA LYS A 194 10.05 -1.78 -2.68
C LYS A 194 10.22 -0.41 -2.04
N VAL A 195 10.68 -0.35 -0.79
CA VAL A 195 11.06 0.91 -0.14
C VAL A 195 12.53 1.16 -0.47
N LYS A 196 12.81 2.13 -1.36
CA LYS A 196 14.19 2.58 -1.60
C LYS A 196 14.63 3.43 -0.41
N SER A 197 15.79 3.13 0.18
CA SER A 197 16.36 3.97 1.24
C SER A 197 16.89 5.27 0.63
N GLN A 198 16.77 6.38 1.38
CA GLN A 198 17.21 7.71 0.95
C GLN A 198 18.69 7.75 0.52
N SER A 199 19.52 6.85 1.07
CA SER A 199 20.95 6.72 0.75
C SER A 199 21.24 6.22 -0.67
N GLN A 200 20.28 5.55 -1.32
CA GLN A 200 20.48 4.99 -2.67
C GLN A 200 20.13 5.97 -3.80
N GLU A 201 19.34 7.02 -3.53
CA GLU A 201 18.92 7.99 -4.56
C GLU A 201 19.97 9.07 -4.85
N GLY A 202 20.99 9.23 -3.99
CA GLY A 202 22.08 10.21 -4.16
C GLY A 202 23.20 9.77 -5.10
N ALA A 203 23.17 8.55 -5.63
CA ALA A 203 24.25 7.98 -6.45
C ALA A 203 23.94 7.96 -7.97
N GLU A 204 22.73 8.35 -8.39
CA GLU A 204 22.30 8.37 -9.81
C GLU A 204 22.14 9.80 -10.37
N GLY A 205 22.81 10.79 -9.77
CA GLY A 205 22.79 12.20 -10.19
C GLY A 205 24.01 12.60 -11.00
#